data_AF-A0A374NUX4-F1
#
_entry.id   AF-A0A374NUX4-F1
#
_cell.length_a   1.000
_cell.length_b   1.000
_cell.length_c   1.000
_cell.angle_alpha   90.00
_cell.angle_beta   90.00
_cell.angle_gamma   90.00
#
_symmetry.space_group_name_H-M   'P 1'
#
loop_
_entity.id
_entity.type
_entity.pdbx_description
1 polymer ?
#
loop_
_entity_poly.entity_id
_entity_poly.type
_entity_poly.pdbx_seq_one_letter_code
_entity_poly.pdbx_strand_id
1 'polypeptide(L)'
;MNLSLNELTKMATQEVNFDETFFTNIEECIKYNSIGTLNWAIHTLTIIRERIDVGQKVKYKNIDLTPDTYKELLHEHYGIYVVKGVYPKMSLKHKVYFKLENTENGMDLIYTGQEENKLFRWIADINENESLVRVLPTNVVTSETLNLAHLLLL
;
A
#
# COMPACT_ATOMS: atom_id res chain seq x y z
N MET A 1 -2.79 -22.08 5.65
CA MET A 1 -2.62 -22.14 4.19
C MET A 1 -2.62 -20.70 3.73
N ASN A 2 -1.55 -20.23 3.07
CA ASN A 2 -1.47 -18.83 2.64
C ASN A 2 -2.28 -18.68 1.35
N LEU A 3 -3.19 -17.72 1.33
CA LEU A 3 -4.01 -17.43 0.16
C LEU A 3 -3.18 -16.62 -0.86
N SER A 4 -3.41 -16.87 -2.15
CA SER A 4 -2.81 -16.07 -3.22
C SER A 4 -3.43 -14.67 -3.30
N LEU A 5 -2.70 -13.73 -3.91
CA LEU A 5 -3.14 -12.35 -4.13
C LEU A 5 -4.50 -12.29 -4.86
N ASN A 6 -4.70 -13.17 -5.85
CA ASN A 6 -5.94 -13.26 -6.62
C ASN A 6 -7.11 -13.80 -5.77
N GLU A 7 -6.86 -14.79 -4.90
CA GLU A 7 -7.89 -15.32 -4.00
C GLU A 7 -8.34 -14.26 -3.00
N LEU A 8 -7.40 -13.53 -2.41
CA LEU A 8 -7.70 -12.44 -1.48
C LEU A 8 -8.48 -11.30 -2.16
N THR A 9 -8.11 -10.94 -3.39
CA THR A 9 -8.85 -9.93 -4.17
C THR A 9 -10.26 -10.39 -4.50
N LYS A 10 -10.42 -11.67 -4.85
CA LYS A 10 -11.73 -12.29 -5.10
C LYS A 10 -12.60 -12.29 -3.85
N MET A 11 -12.03 -12.66 -2.70
CA MET A 11 -12.74 -12.60 -1.40
C MET A 11 -13.17 -11.18 -1.07
N ALA A 12 -12.28 -10.18 -1.24
CA ALA A 12 -12.59 -8.77 -1.04
C ALA A 12 -13.76 -8.27 -1.92
N THR A 13 -13.98 -8.90 -3.07
CA THR A 13 -15.06 -8.56 -4.00
C THR A 13 -16.37 -9.30 -3.67
N GLN A 14 -16.31 -10.56 -3.26
CA GLN A 14 -17.46 -11.46 -3.21
C GLN A 14 -17.98 -11.70 -1.80
N GLU A 15 -17.09 -11.78 -0.81
CA GLU A 15 -17.45 -12.16 0.56
C GLU A 15 -18.01 -10.97 1.34
N VAL A 16 -18.90 -11.24 2.29
CA VAL A 16 -19.48 -10.22 3.17
C VAL A 16 -19.08 -10.38 4.63
N ASN A 17 -18.47 -11.50 5.01
CA ASN A 17 -17.98 -11.74 6.36
C ASN A 17 -16.48 -12.02 6.30
N PHE A 18 -15.70 -11.17 6.94
CA PHE A 18 -14.26 -11.30 7.07
C PHE A 18 -13.90 -11.67 8.51
N ASP A 19 -12.75 -12.32 8.66
CA ASP A 19 -12.17 -12.70 9.94
C ASP A 19 -10.70 -12.28 10.01
N GLU A 20 -10.05 -12.60 11.13
CA GLU A 20 -8.63 -12.33 11.33
C GLU A 20 -7.76 -12.88 10.19
N THR A 21 -8.09 -14.09 9.76
CA THR A 21 -7.35 -14.84 8.75
C THR A 21 -7.18 -14.04 7.46
N PHE A 22 -8.24 -13.35 7.02
CA PHE A 22 -8.17 -12.51 5.82
C PHE A 22 -7.13 -11.38 5.96
N PHE A 23 -7.18 -10.63 7.07
CA PHE A 23 -6.29 -9.48 7.27
C PHE A 23 -4.84 -9.91 7.49
N THR A 24 -4.60 -10.98 8.26
CA THR A 24 -3.26 -11.55 8.47
C THR A 24 -2.65 -12.11 7.18
N ASN A 25 -3.46 -12.67 6.27
CA ASN A 25 -2.93 -13.10 4.96
C ASN A 25 -2.44 -11.90 4.13
N ILE A 26 -3.15 -10.77 4.18
CA ILE A 26 -2.70 -9.52 3.53
C ILE A 26 -1.40 -9.01 4.19
N GLU A 27 -1.31 -9.04 5.53
CA GLU A 27 -0.09 -8.66 6.26
C GLU A 27 1.12 -9.49 5.81
N GLU A 28 0.96 -10.81 5.70
CA GLU A 28 2.03 -11.69 5.23
C GLU A 28 2.42 -11.38 3.77
N CYS A 29 1.46 -11.02 2.89
CA CYS A 29 1.77 -10.58 1.53
C CYS A 29 2.58 -9.28 1.46
N ILE A 30 2.36 -8.35 2.41
CA ILE A 30 3.07 -7.06 2.44
C ILE A 30 4.29 -7.06 3.36
N LYS A 31 4.68 -8.21 3.92
CA LYS A 31 5.79 -8.31 4.88
C LYS A 31 7.13 -7.81 4.35
N TYR A 32 7.40 -7.99 3.06
CA TYR A 32 8.60 -7.45 2.42
C TYR A 32 8.51 -5.94 2.16
N ASN A 33 7.34 -5.31 2.38
CA ASN A 33 7.09 -3.89 2.20
C ASN A 33 7.40 -3.38 0.78
N SER A 34 7.36 -4.25 -0.23
CA SER A 34 7.53 -3.83 -1.62
C SER A 34 6.34 -3.00 -2.05
N ILE A 35 6.61 -1.98 -2.85
CA ILE A 35 5.58 -1.07 -3.33
C ILE A 35 4.50 -1.79 -4.13
N GLY A 36 4.89 -2.84 -4.87
CA GLY A 36 3.97 -3.67 -5.63
C GLY A 36 2.97 -4.38 -4.73
N THR A 37 3.44 -5.05 -3.67
CA THR A 37 2.54 -5.74 -2.73
C THR A 37 1.75 -4.77 -1.88
N LEU A 38 2.32 -3.63 -1.49
CA LEU A 38 1.60 -2.58 -0.77
C LEU A 38 0.47 -1.97 -1.62
N ASN A 39 0.73 -1.64 -2.88
CA ASN A 39 -0.28 -1.09 -3.79
C ASN A 39 -1.39 -2.11 -4.07
N TRP A 40 -1.03 -3.39 -4.20
CA TRP A 40 -2.00 -4.47 -4.29
C TRP A 40 -2.89 -4.56 -3.04
N ALA A 41 -2.32 -4.46 -1.84
CA ALA A 41 -3.08 -4.49 -0.60
C ALA A 41 -4.02 -3.28 -0.50
N ILE A 42 -3.53 -2.08 -0.84
CA ILE A 42 -4.35 -0.86 -0.91
C ILE A 42 -5.54 -1.06 -1.84
N HIS A 43 -5.33 -1.60 -3.04
CA HIS A 43 -6.42 -1.88 -3.99
C HIS A 43 -7.44 -2.87 -3.39
N THR A 44 -6.95 -3.98 -2.85
CA THR A 44 -7.79 -5.03 -2.25
C THR A 44 -8.66 -4.50 -1.10
N LEU A 45 -8.08 -3.70 -0.21
CA LEU A 45 -8.78 -3.08 0.92
C LEU A 45 -9.71 -1.94 0.46
N THR A 46 -9.37 -1.23 -0.62
CA THR A 46 -10.21 -0.20 -1.22
C THR A 46 -11.52 -0.78 -1.76
N ILE A 47 -11.50 -1.98 -2.36
CA ILE A 47 -12.73 -2.67 -2.77
C ILE A 47 -13.70 -2.82 -1.60
N ILE A 48 -13.20 -3.24 -0.43
CA ILE A 48 -14.04 -3.41 0.78
C ILE A 48 -14.56 -2.05 1.27
N ARG A 49 -13.70 -1.02 1.29
CA ARG A 49 -14.11 0.35 1.63
C ARG A 49 -15.28 0.81 0.76
N GLU A 50 -15.14 0.70 -0.56
CA GLU A 50 -16.16 1.16 -1.53
C GLU A 50 -17.49 0.42 -1.36
N ARG A 51 -17.44 -0.88 -1.05
CA ARG A 51 -18.62 -1.69 -0.75
C ARG A 51 -19.34 -1.17 0.49
N ILE A 52 -18.60 -0.81 1.54
CA ILE A 52 -19.16 -0.19 2.75
C ILE A 52 -19.74 1.19 2.41
N ASP A 53 -19.04 2.01 1.62
CA ASP A 53 -19.47 3.36 1.22
C ASP A 53 -20.81 3.36 0.46
N VAL A 54 -21.06 2.33 -0.37
CA VAL A 54 -22.35 2.17 -1.08
C VAL A 54 -23.44 1.48 -0.24
N GLY A 55 -23.18 1.22 1.06
CA GLY A 55 -24.14 0.68 2.01
C GLY A 55 -24.25 -0.85 2.04
N GLN A 56 -23.30 -1.58 1.45
CA GLN A 56 -23.28 -3.04 1.58
C GLN A 56 -22.95 -3.44 3.03
N LYS A 57 -23.72 -4.39 3.57
CA LYS A 57 -23.50 -4.95 4.91
C LYS A 57 -22.32 -5.91 4.92
N VAL A 58 -21.12 -5.35 4.99
CA VAL A 58 -19.88 -6.08 5.23
C VAL A 58 -19.67 -6.23 6.73
N LYS A 59 -19.15 -7.39 7.17
CA LYS A 59 -18.91 -7.70 8.57
C LYS A 59 -17.48 -8.14 8.82
N TYR A 60 -17.01 -7.88 10.02
CA TYR A 60 -15.80 -8.44 10.59
C TYR A 60 -16.14 -9.16 11.89
N LYS A 61 -15.77 -10.46 12.00
CA LYS A 61 -16.12 -11.31 13.16
C LYS A 61 -17.62 -11.24 13.52
N ASN A 62 -18.49 -11.22 12.51
CA ASN A 62 -19.96 -11.09 12.59
C ASN A 62 -20.51 -9.72 13.06
N ILE A 63 -19.65 -8.70 13.19
CA ILE A 63 -20.04 -7.33 13.52
C ILE A 63 -20.07 -6.51 12.23
N ASP A 64 -21.18 -5.80 11.98
CA ASP A 64 -21.32 -4.93 10.81
C ASP A 64 -20.25 -3.81 10.84
N LEU A 65 -19.53 -3.65 9.74
CA LEU A 65 -18.54 -2.59 9.57
C LEU A 65 -19.21 -1.31 9.08
N THR A 66 -18.89 -0.20 9.76
CA THR A 66 -19.15 1.16 9.29
C THR A 66 -17.87 1.73 8.66
N PRO A 67 -17.95 2.86 7.92
CA PRO A 67 -16.76 3.53 7.42
C PRO A 67 -15.72 3.82 8.51
N ASP A 68 -16.19 4.24 9.70
CA ASP A 68 -15.32 4.57 10.82
C ASP A 68 -14.68 3.31 11.44
N THR A 69 -15.47 2.27 11.73
CA THR A 69 -14.93 1.04 12.33
C THR A 69 -14.01 0.29 11.36
N TYR A 70 -14.28 0.36 10.05
CA TYR A 70 -13.39 -0.23 9.06
C TYR A 70 -12.05 0.50 9.00
N LYS A 71 -12.07 1.83 9.06
CA LYS A 71 -10.85 2.64 9.12
C LYS A 71 -10.02 2.36 10.37
N GLU A 72 -10.65 2.20 11.52
CA GLU A 72 -9.99 1.79 12.77
C GLU A 72 -9.35 0.41 12.62
N LEU A 73 -10.09 -0.57 12.09
CA LEU A 73 -9.56 -1.91 11.82
C LEU A 73 -8.32 -1.90 10.92
N LEU A 74 -8.30 -1.07 9.87
CA LEU A 74 -7.11 -0.93 9.01
C LEU A 74 -5.91 -0.34 9.75
N HIS A 75 -6.13 0.55 10.72
CA HIS A 75 -5.06 1.09 11.55
C HIS A 75 -4.49 0.07 12.55
N GLU A 76 -5.28 -0.94 12.95
CA GLU A 76 -4.83 -2.02 13.82
C GLU A 76 -3.90 -2.99 13.08
N HIS A 77 -4.19 -3.27 11.81
CA HIS A 77 -3.46 -4.26 11.00
C HIS A 77 -2.32 -3.68 10.15
N TYR A 78 -2.45 -2.44 9.68
CA TYR A 78 -1.57 -1.93 8.63
C TYR A 78 -0.89 -0.61 8.97
N GLY A 79 0.32 -0.44 8.42
CA GLY A 79 1.06 0.81 8.49
C GLY A 79 0.32 1.97 7.81
N ILE A 80 0.65 3.19 8.23
CA ILE A 80 -0.03 4.43 7.79
C ILE A 80 -0.07 4.60 6.27
N TYR A 81 0.93 4.09 5.53
CA TYR A 81 0.94 4.13 4.06
C TYR A 81 -0.25 3.41 3.45
N VAL A 82 -0.54 2.17 3.90
CA VAL A 82 -1.68 1.38 3.40
C VAL A 82 -2.99 2.10 3.73
N VAL A 83 -3.14 2.57 4.97
CA VAL A 83 -4.38 3.25 5.41
C VAL A 83 -4.61 4.55 4.63
N LYS A 84 -3.56 5.34 4.40
CA LYS A 84 -3.62 6.55 3.55
C LYS A 84 -3.94 6.24 2.10
N GLY A 85 -3.41 5.13 1.56
CA GLY A 85 -3.76 4.64 0.22
C GLY A 85 -5.24 4.29 0.10
N VAL A 86 -5.80 3.62 1.12
CA VAL A 86 -7.23 3.30 1.17
C VAL A 86 -8.09 4.55 1.44
N TYR A 87 -7.59 5.54 2.17
CA TYR A 87 -8.28 6.81 2.44
C TYR A 87 -7.48 8.02 1.93
N PRO A 88 -7.50 8.31 0.62
CA PRO A 88 -6.68 9.35 0.00
C PRO A 88 -6.82 10.76 0.61
N LYS A 89 -8.00 11.08 1.16
CA LYS A 89 -8.29 12.38 1.79
C LYS A 89 -7.71 12.54 3.20
N MET A 90 -7.14 11.49 3.80
CA MET A 90 -6.52 11.56 5.13
C MET A 90 -5.26 12.43 5.10
N SER A 91 -5.11 13.35 6.04
CA SER A 91 -3.85 14.09 6.19
C SER A 91 -2.79 13.23 6.89
N LEU A 92 -1.58 13.19 6.34
CA LEU A 92 -0.43 12.57 7.02
C LEU A 92 0.20 13.58 7.98
N LYS A 93 0.46 13.15 9.22
CA LYS A 93 1.16 13.98 10.23
C LYS A 93 2.67 14.03 10.00
N HIS A 94 3.22 13.07 9.27
CA HIS A 94 4.67 12.93 9.04
C HIS A 94 4.92 12.45 7.62
N LYS A 95 6.12 12.73 7.10
CA LYS A 95 6.58 12.18 5.82
C LYS A 95 6.83 10.68 5.96
N VAL A 96 6.57 9.97 4.88
CA VAL A 96 6.94 8.57 4.73
C VAL A 96 8.05 8.43 3.69
N TYR A 97 8.87 7.39 3.82
CA TYR A 97 10.02 7.17 2.97
C TYR A 97 10.04 5.76 2.41
N PHE A 98 10.77 5.63 1.29
CA PHE A 98 11.02 4.39 0.59
C PHE A 98 12.51 4.27 0.31
N LYS A 99 13.04 3.05 0.40
CA LYS A 99 14.37 2.69 -0.10
C LYS A 99 14.30 1.86 -1.36
N LEU A 100 15.28 2.00 -2.24
CA LEU A 100 15.45 1.09 -3.36
C LEU A 100 16.33 -0.07 -2.90
N GLU A 101 15.89 -1.30 -3.19
CA GLU A 101 16.66 -2.53 -2.98
C GLU A 101 16.80 -3.29 -4.30
N ASN A 102 17.98 -3.87 -4.54
CA ASN A 102 18.19 -4.76 -5.67
C ASN A 102 17.51 -6.11 -5.39
N THR A 103 16.77 -6.62 -6.36
CA THR A 103 16.13 -7.94 -6.35
C THR A 103 16.61 -8.75 -7.55
N GLU A 104 16.30 -10.06 -7.59
CA GLU A 104 16.64 -10.91 -8.74
C GLU A 104 16.02 -10.43 -10.05
N ASN A 105 14.90 -9.70 -9.98
CA ASN A 105 14.15 -9.19 -11.12
C ASN A 105 14.43 -7.71 -11.44
N GLY A 106 15.33 -7.04 -10.71
CA GLY A 106 15.65 -5.62 -10.92
C GLY A 106 15.80 -4.84 -9.61
N MET A 107 15.07 -3.73 -9.48
CA MET A 107 15.04 -2.90 -8.27
C MET A 107 13.61 -2.76 -7.76
N ASP A 108 13.41 -2.93 -6.46
CA ASP A 108 12.13 -2.71 -5.78
C ASP A 108 12.20 -1.50 -4.85
N LEU A 109 11.11 -0.74 -4.78
CA LEU A 109 10.89 0.27 -3.76
C LEU A 109 10.30 -0.38 -2.51
N ILE A 110 11.01 -0.28 -1.40
CA ILE A 110 10.66 -0.85 -0.10
C ILE A 110 10.26 0.26 0.87
N TYR A 111 9.06 0.19 1.44
CA TYR A 111 8.60 1.14 2.43
C TYR A 111 9.42 1.03 3.72
N THR A 112 9.95 2.17 4.19
CA THR A 112 10.80 2.25 5.40
C THR A 112 10.10 2.97 6.56
N GLY A 113 8.81 3.29 6.42
CA GLY A 113 8.11 4.09 7.42
C GLY A 113 8.61 5.53 7.41
N GLN A 114 9.19 5.96 8.53
CA GLN A 114 9.71 7.31 8.72
C GLN A 114 11.24 7.40 8.59
N GLU A 115 11.91 6.29 8.25
CA GLU A 115 13.36 6.29 8.08
C GLU A 115 13.75 6.79 6.69
N GLU A 116 14.42 7.94 6.64
CA GLU A 116 14.93 8.51 5.39
C GLU A 116 15.94 7.57 4.73
N ASN A 117 15.78 7.39 3.41
CA ASN A 117 16.66 6.56 2.61
C ASN A 117 18.06 7.20 2.50
N LYS A 118 19.09 6.43 2.85
CA LYS A 118 20.51 6.84 2.81
C LYS A 118 21.19 6.60 1.47
N LEU A 119 20.57 5.81 0.59
CA LEU A 119 21.12 5.39 -0.69
C LEU A 119 20.52 6.17 -1.86
N PHE A 120 19.25 6.54 -1.81
CA PHE A 120 18.59 7.23 -2.91
C PHE A 120 17.72 8.39 -2.42
N ARG A 121 17.65 9.45 -3.23
CA ARG A 121 16.85 10.64 -2.97
C ARG A 121 16.04 10.98 -4.23
N TRP A 122 14.72 11.05 -4.09
CA TRP A 122 13.85 11.57 -5.15
C TRP A 122 14.18 13.04 -5.46
N ILE A 123 14.21 13.42 -6.74
CA ILE A 123 14.50 14.79 -7.18
C ILE A 123 13.24 15.45 -7.76
N ALA A 124 12.65 14.83 -8.78
CA ALA A 124 11.52 15.36 -9.53
C ALA A 124 10.86 14.26 -10.35
N ASP A 125 9.57 14.40 -10.65
CA ASP A 125 8.91 13.58 -11.67
C ASP A 125 9.16 14.18 -13.04
N ILE A 126 9.45 13.32 -14.02
CA ILE A 126 9.59 13.69 -15.44
C ILE A 126 8.22 13.64 -16.11
N ASN A 127 7.45 12.57 -15.83
CA ASN A 127 6.08 12.37 -16.30
C ASN A 127 5.36 11.34 -15.40
N GLU A 128 4.14 10.97 -15.78
CA GLU A 128 3.30 9.98 -15.06
C GLU A 128 3.96 8.60 -14.90
N ASN A 129 4.96 8.29 -15.74
CA ASN A 129 5.65 7.02 -15.79
C ASN A 129 7.14 7.11 -15.48
N GLU A 130 7.69 8.28 -15.15
CA GLU A 130 9.13 8.46 -15.00
C GLU A 130 9.48 9.51 -13.95
N SER A 131 10.48 9.21 -13.12
CA SER A 131 11.03 10.15 -12.13
C SER A 131 12.53 10.10 -12.07
N LEU A 132 13.10 11.22 -11.64
CA LEU A 132 14.51 11.40 -11.37
C LEU A 132 14.83 11.02 -9.93
N VAL A 133 15.78 10.11 -9.79
CA VAL A 133 16.31 9.68 -8.50
C VAL A 133 17.81 9.91 -8.46
N ARG A 134 18.31 10.48 -7.36
CA ARG A 134 19.74 10.60 -7.08
C ARG A 134 20.21 9.41 -6.26
N VAL A 135 21.25 8.75 -6.73
CA VAL A 135 22.03 7.78 -5.95
C VAL A 135 22.99 8.55 -5.03
N LEU A 136 22.70 8.58 -3.73
CA LEU A 136 23.43 9.40 -2.75
C LEU A 136 24.93 9.06 -2.64
N PRO A 137 25.37 7.77 -2.67
CA PRO A 137 26.79 7.45 -2.63
C PRO A 137 27.60 7.92 -3.84
N THR A 138 27.01 7.92 -5.03
CA THR A 138 27.72 8.20 -6.30
C THR A 138 27.39 9.58 -6.88
N ASN A 139 26.39 10.27 -6.33
CA ASN A 139 25.78 11.50 -6.88
C ASN A 139 25.29 11.38 -8.33
N VAL A 140 25.12 10.16 -8.83
CA VAL A 140 24.53 9.92 -10.16
C VAL A 140 23.02 10.15 -10.10
N VAL A 141 22.48 10.81 -11.12
CA VAL A 141 21.04 10.98 -11.31
C VAL A 141 20.60 10.01 -12.40
N THR A 142 19.61 9.17 -12.11
CA THR A 142 18.99 8.27 -13.09
C THR A 142 17.53 8.63 -13.31
N SER A 143 17.06 8.47 -14.55
CA SER A 143 15.64 8.48 -14.90
C SER A 143 15.16 7.04 -14.87
N GLU A 144 14.19 6.75 -14.02
CA GLU A 144 13.61 5.41 -13.92
C GLU A 144 12.18 5.43 -14.42
N THR A 145 11.81 4.41 -15.19
CA THR A 145 10.42 4.17 -15.57
C THR A 145 9.66 3.70 -14.34
N LEU A 146 9.08 4.68 -13.67
CA LEU A 146 8.14 4.49 -12.60
C LEU A 146 6.84 3.95 -13.20
N ASN A 147 6.46 2.70 -12.91
CA ASN A 147 5.05 2.28 -13.03
C ASN A 147 4.22 2.93 -11.89
N LEU A 148 4.40 4.24 -11.65
CA LEU A 148 3.92 5.00 -10.49
C LEU A 148 3.06 6.20 -10.91
N ALA A 149 2.05 5.96 -11.73
CA ALA A 149 1.05 6.98 -12.06
C ALA A 149 0.21 7.51 -10.86
N HIS A 150 0.60 7.28 -9.59
CA HIS A 150 -0.17 7.75 -8.43
C HIS A 150 0.61 8.33 -7.24
N LEU A 151 1.93 8.54 -7.31
CA LEU A 151 2.73 8.72 -6.08
C LEU A 151 3.07 10.12 -5.61
N LEU A 152 2.58 11.21 -6.22
CA LEU A 152 2.91 12.57 -5.76
C LEU A 152 1.75 13.56 -5.60
N LEU A 153 0.51 13.08 -5.53
CA LEU A 153 -0.66 13.93 -5.24
C LEU A 153 -1.53 13.48 -4.05
N LEU A 154 -0.97 12.76 -3.07
CA LEU A 154 -1.69 12.42 -1.82
C LEU A 154 -0.99 12.88 -0.54
#